data_AF-A0A935E6L3-F1
#
_entry.id   AF-A0A935E6L3-F1
#
_cell.length_a   1.000
_cell.length_b   1.000
_cell.length_c   1.000
_cell.angle_alpha   90.00
_cell.angle_beta   90.00
_cell.angle_gamma   90.00
#
_symmetry.space_group_name_H-M   'P 1'
#
loop_
_entity.id
_entity.type
_entity.pdbx_description
1 polymer ?
#
loop_
_entity_poly.entity_id
_entity_poly.type
_entity_poly.pdbx_seq_one_letter_code
_entity_poly.pdbx_strand_id
1 'polypeptide(L)'
;MGRLALDLSGTPCLLDFDGFNRPLGVFAGNIALSLSPWTYRRHMEALRVTTHAAGTDLRLDTRRLAAAVLAGADLPDDLARRLEPVALWWAAGGDDALPSLPEEGEWLDLGAAGRARLRPWSERQRFSALSAALSGEGNDTWFDPVTYLDGMVRASLQVLDGPQALDDMDARGTAVLLHATVTLNLAGDQEDPLLDGGPAAREWAARTLRLCQALGWTPTRVWATPAAEIDRLLRMLDVLQPPPRPARAPRLSDHPDATVIHIEDDPPRAAP
;
A
#
# COMPACT_ATOMS: atom_id res chain seq x y z
N MET A 1 14.83 7.94 31.57
CA MET A 1 14.91 9.39 31.85
C MET A 1 16.02 10.04 31.06
N GLY A 2 15.73 10.45 29.83
CA GLY A 2 16.63 11.26 29.00
C GLY A 2 16.00 12.63 28.81
N ARG A 3 16.65 13.69 29.30
CA ARG A 3 16.27 15.05 28.93
C ARG A 3 16.84 15.33 27.55
N LEU A 4 15.96 15.55 26.57
CA LEU A 4 16.37 15.94 25.23
C LEU A 4 16.32 17.47 25.15
N ALA A 5 17.44 18.09 24.80
CA ALA A 5 17.50 19.53 24.56
C ALA A 5 17.41 19.79 23.06
N LEU A 6 16.45 20.64 22.66
CA LEU A 6 16.22 21.04 21.29
C LEU A 6 16.22 22.56 21.22
N ASP A 7 16.80 23.14 20.17
CA ASP A 7 16.64 24.55 19.88
C ASP A 7 15.54 24.74 18.83
N LEU A 8 14.42 25.32 19.25
CA LEU A 8 13.31 25.66 18.36
C LEU A 8 13.43 27.12 17.96
N SER A 9 14.17 27.39 16.88
CA SER A 9 14.32 28.73 16.30
C SER A 9 14.84 29.78 17.31
N GLY A 10 15.83 29.42 18.13
CA GLY A 10 16.44 30.28 19.16
C GLY A 10 15.76 30.20 20.53
N THR A 11 14.75 29.35 20.70
CA THR A 11 14.13 29.07 22.00
C THR A 11 14.57 27.70 22.50
N PRO A 12 15.29 27.62 23.64
CA PRO A 12 15.65 26.33 24.23
C PRO A 12 14.37 25.62 24.67
N CYS A 13 14.15 24.44 24.10
CA CYS A 13 13.08 23.52 24.43
C CYS A 13 13.71 22.29 25.10
N LEU A 14 13.17 21.90 26.24
CA LEU A 14 13.59 20.70 26.94
C LEU A 14 12.43 19.71 26.97
N LEU A 15 12.71 18.50 26.51
CA LEU A 15 11.76 17.39 26.55
C LEU A 15 12.13 16.45 27.70
N ASP A 16 11.16 16.16 28.55
CA ASP A 16 11.24 15.08 29.52
C ASP A 16 10.66 13.82 28.88
N PHE A 17 11.55 13.02 28.29
CA PHE A 17 11.20 11.83 27.52
C PHE A 17 11.60 10.55 28.27
N ASP A 18 10.60 9.68 28.46
CA ASP A 18 10.75 8.37 29.12
C ASP A 18 10.10 7.24 28.30
N GLY A 19 9.99 7.44 26.99
CA GLY A 19 9.36 6.50 26.05
C GLY A 19 8.03 6.99 25.50
N PHE A 20 7.65 6.48 24.33
CA PHE A 20 6.43 6.89 23.61
C PHE A 20 5.13 6.40 24.27
N ASN A 21 5.23 5.39 25.14
CA ASN A 21 4.12 4.86 25.95
C ASN A 21 3.85 5.69 27.22
N ARG A 22 4.66 6.73 27.50
CA ARG A 22 4.48 7.66 28.62
C ARG A 22 4.16 9.06 28.11
N PRO A 23 3.51 9.92 28.92
CA PRO A 23 3.32 11.31 28.54
C PRO A 23 4.66 12.01 28.29
N LEU A 24 4.72 12.85 27.26
CA LEU A 24 5.89 13.68 26.97
C LEU A 24 5.79 14.99 27.75
N GLY A 25 6.78 15.28 28.60
CA GLY A 25 6.92 16.61 29.19
C GLY A 25 7.62 17.56 28.22
N VAL A 26 7.07 18.75 27.99
CA VAL A 26 7.66 19.78 27.13
C VAL A 26 7.82 21.07 27.91
N PHE A 27 9.04 21.59 27.96
CA PHE A 27 9.40 22.82 28.65
C PHE A 27 9.98 23.81 27.66
N ALA A 28 9.29 24.93 27.40
CA ALA A 28 9.73 25.97 26.47
C ALA A 28 9.55 27.35 27.10
N GLY A 29 10.65 28.01 27.46
CA GLY A 29 10.61 29.26 28.23
C GLY A 29 9.93 29.07 29.59
N ASN A 30 8.81 29.79 29.82
CA ASN A 30 8.03 29.70 31.07
C ASN A 30 6.88 28.67 31.00
N ILE A 31 6.82 27.87 29.94
CA ILE A 31 5.70 26.99 29.67
C ILE A 31 6.12 25.55 29.93
N ALA A 32 5.32 24.86 30.71
CA ALA A 32 5.43 23.43 30.96
C ALA A 32 4.10 22.79 30.57
N LEU A 33 4.14 21.85 29.62
CA LEU A 33 2.96 21.11 29.17
C LEU A 33 3.28 19.62 29.12
N SER A 34 2.23 18.80 29.23
CA SER A 34 2.33 17.36 29.10
C SER A 34 1.46 16.89 27.94
N LEU A 35 2.08 16.23 26.97
CA LEU A 35 1.37 15.60 25.87
C LEU A 35 1.10 14.14 26.23
N SER A 36 -0.17 13.74 26.17
CA SER A 36 -0.55 12.33 26.36
C SER A 36 0.13 11.43 25.32
N PRO A 37 0.33 10.14 25.63
CA PRO A 37 0.76 9.14 24.64
C PRO A 37 -0.06 9.24 23.36
N TRP A 38 0.63 9.29 22.22
CA TRP A 38 0.02 9.32 20.91
C TRP A 38 -0.20 7.88 20.44
N THR A 39 -1.46 7.42 20.44
CA THR A 39 -1.80 6.02 20.20
C THR A 39 -2.13 5.74 18.74
N TYR A 40 -2.06 4.49 18.31
CA TYR A 40 -2.50 4.02 16.98
C TYR A 40 -3.88 4.56 16.61
N ARG A 41 -4.87 4.44 17.50
CA ARG A 41 -6.23 4.95 17.25
C ARG A 41 -6.24 6.45 16.95
N ARG A 42 -5.60 7.25 17.80
CA ARG A 42 -5.50 8.71 17.61
C ARG A 42 -4.76 9.06 16.32
N HIS A 43 -3.72 8.28 16.00
CA HIS A 43 -2.97 8.44 14.77
C HIS A 43 -3.86 8.21 13.54
N MET A 44 -4.61 7.10 13.49
CA MET A 44 -5.52 6.81 12.38
C MET A 44 -6.67 7.83 12.28
N GLU A 45 -7.27 8.23 13.41
CA GLU A 45 -8.30 9.28 13.43
C GLU A 45 -7.77 10.62 12.91
N ALA A 46 -6.57 11.02 13.35
CA ALA A 46 -5.94 12.25 12.89
C ALA A 46 -5.63 12.18 11.38
N LEU A 47 -5.01 11.09 10.92
CA LEU A 47 -4.74 10.89 9.48
C LEU A 47 -6.01 11.01 8.65
N ARG A 48 -7.16 10.52 9.12
CA ARG A 48 -8.42 10.57 8.38
C ARG A 48 -8.90 12.00 8.12
N VAL A 49 -8.69 12.90 9.07
CA VAL A 49 -9.14 14.31 8.97
C VAL A 49 -8.08 15.24 8.37
N THR A 50 -6.81 14.83 8.38
CA THR A 50 -5.69 15.64 7.86
C THR A 50 -5.28 15.25 6.45
N THR A 51 -5.70 14.07 5.99
CA THR A 51 -5.37 13.55 4.66
C THR A 51 -6.49 13.86 3.67
N HIS A 52 -6.12 14.38 2.50
CA HIS A 52 -7.07 14.68 1.43
C HIS A 52 -6.45 14.37 0.06
N ALA A 53 -7.30 13.98 -0.89
CA ALA A 53 -6.88 13.87 -2.28
C ALA A 53 -6.66 15.27 -2.87
N ALA A 54 -5.58 15.41 -3.62
CA ALA A 54 -5.23 16.61 -4.37
C ALA A 54 -4.88 16.19 -5.80
N GLY A 55 -5.90 16.05 -6.64
CA GLY A 55 -5.74 15.48 -7.98
C GLY A 55 -5.45 13.98 -7.90
N THR A 56 -4.34 13.55 -8.49
CA THR A 56 -3.84 12.16 -8.43
C THR A 56 -3.07 11.85 -7.16
N ASP A 57 -2.73 12.86 -6.37
CA ASP A 57 -1.87 12.72 -5.20
C ASP A 57 -2.69 12.67 -3.91
N LEU A 58 -2.06 12.08 -2.89
CA LEU A 58 -2.53 12.16 -1.52
C LEU A 58 -1.72 13.21 -0.75
N ARG A 59 -2.40 14.18 -0.14
CA ARG A 59 -1.76 15.23 0.64
C ARG A 59 -2.09 15.11 2.12
N LEU A 60 -1.06 15.24 2.94
CA LEU A 60 -1.15 15.34 4.38
C LEU A 60 -1.04 16.80 4.80
N ASP A 61 -2.07 17.33 5.47
CA ASP A 61 -2.00 18.62 6.15
C ASP A 61 -1.24 18.44 7.48
N THR A 62 0.08 18.63 7.43
CA THR A 62 0.98 18.47 8.58
C THR A 62 0.70 19.47 9.69
N ARG A 63 0.16 20.66 9.37
CA ARG A 63 -0.22 21.65 10.39
C ARG A 63 -1.43 21.20 11.17
N ARG A 64 -2.46 20.68 10.50
CA ARG A 64 -3.62 20.10 11.17
C ARG A 64 -3.25 18.85 11.98
N LEU A 65 -2.30 18.04 11.49
CA LEU A 65 -1.80 16.89 12.24
C LEU A 65 -1.09 17.33 13.52
N ALA A 66 -0.18 18.30 13.44
CA ALA A 66 0.49 18.86 14.60
C ALA A 66 -0.52 19.47 15.60
N ALA A 67 -1.53 20.18 15.10
CA ALA A 67 -2.60 20.73 15.93
C ALA A 67 -3.42 19.64 16.64
N ALA A 68 -3.67 18.50 15.99
CA ALA A 68 -4.36 17.35 16.59
C ALA A 68 -3.55 16.71 17.73
N VAL A 69 -2.22 16.72 17.63
CA VAL A 69 -1.31 16.23 18.68
C VAL A 69 -1.28 17.18 19.88
N LEU A 70 -1.24 18.49 19.61
CA LEU A 70 -1.27 19.55 20.62
C LEU A 70 -2.68 19.80 21.17
N ALA A 71 -3.70 19.13 20.63
CA ALA A 71 -5.07 19.27 21.06
C ALA A 71 -5.21 18.91 22.55
N GLY A 72 -5.71 19.86 23.34
CA GLY A 72 -5.88 19.74 24.79
C GLY A 72 -4.90 20.56 25.64
N ALA A 73 -3.87 21.16 25.04
CA ALA A 73 -2.90 21.99 25.77
C ALA A 73 -3.26 23.50 25.84
N ASP A 74 -4.40 23.92 25.26
CA ASP A 74 -4.90 25.31 25.17
C ASP A 74 -3.78 26.36 24.98
N LEU A 75 -3.06 26.23 23.87
CA LEU A 75 -1.85 27.00 23.60
C LEU A 75 -2.16 28.20 22.69
N PRO A 76 -1.51 29.36 22.91
CA PRO A 76 -1.50 30.45 21.94
C PRO A 76 -0.96 30.02 20.57
N ASP A 77 -1.53 30.56 19.48
CA ASP A 77 -1.19 30.18 18.10
C ASP A 77 0.30 30.32 17.74
N ASP A 78 1.00 31.29 18.32
CA ASP A 78 2.44 31.48 18.10
C ASP A 78 3.27 30.38 18.76
N LEU A 79 2.83 29.88 19.91
CA LEU A 79 3.48 28.79 20.62
C LEU A 79 3.14 27.44 20.00
N ALA A 80 1.88 27.22 19.62
CA ALA A 80 1.46 26.03 18.91
C ALA A 80 2.29 25.84 17.62
N ARG A 81 2.48 26.92 16.85
CA ARG A 81 3.35 26.93 15.65
C ARG A 81 4.81 26.60 15.97
N ARG A 82 5.36 27.14 17.06
CA ARG A 82 6.74 26.83 17.48
C ARG A 82 6.91 25.37 17.90
N LEU A 83 5.87 24.75 18.46
CA LEU A 83 5.88 23.35 18.90
C LEU A 83 5.51 22.35 17.80
N GLU A 84 5.13 22.80 16.60
CA GLU A 84 4.82 21.92 15.46
C GLU A 84 5.89 20.84 15.24
N PRO A 85 7.22 21.13 15.24
CA PRO A 85 8.22 20.09 15.03
C PRO A 85 8.24 19.03 16.14
N VAL A 86 8.03 19.44 17.40
CA VAL A 86 7.96 18.52 18.55
C VAL A 86 6.71 17.65 18.46
N ALA A 87 5.58 18.24 18.09
CA ALA A 87 4.32 17.52 17.90
C ALA A 87 4.43 16.47 16.79
N LEU A 88 5.04 16.81 15.66
CA LEU A 88 5.27 15.89 14.55
C LEU A 88 6.26 14.79 14.91
N TRP A 89 7.38 15.12 15.57
CA TRP A 89 8.33 14.13 16.08
C TRP A 89 7.67 13.15 17.06
N TRP A 90 6.83 13.66 17.96
CA TRP A 90 6.08 12.84 18.92
C TRP A 90 5.12 11.88 18.22
N ALA A 91 4.34 12.37 17.26
CA ALA A 91 3.37 11.55 16.53
C ALA A 91 3.99 10.56 15.54
N ALA A 92 5.18 10.88 15.02
CA ALA A 92 5.95 10.00 14.14
C ALA A 92 6.67 8.86 14.88
N GLY A 93 6.68 8.87 16.22
CA GLY A 93 7.43 7.89 16.99
C GLY A 93 8.94 8.15 16.94
N GLY A 94 9.34 9.41 16.88
CA GLY A 94 10.74 9.84 16.83
C GLY A 94 11.34 9.84 15.43
N ASP A 95 12.65 10.05 15.37
CA ASP A 95 13.47 10.13 14.16
C ASP A 95 14.44 8.94 14.00
N ASP A 96 14.44 8.02 14.97
CA ASP A 96 15.21 6.78 14.89
C ASP A 96 14.81 5.97 13.64
N ALA A 97 15.82 5.42 12.96
CA ALA A 97 15.60 4.58 11.78
C ALA A 97 14.61 3.44 12.08
N LEU A 98 13.69 3.20 11.14
CA LEU A 98 12.74 2.10 11.26
C LEU A 98 13.46 0.77 10.97
N PRO A 99 13.15 -0.31 11.71
CA PRO A 99 13.80 -1.59 11.52
C PRO A 99 13.45 -2.17 10.15
N SER A 100 14.39 -2.93 9.58
CA SER A 100 14.10 -3.75 8.40
C SER A 100 13.07 -4.82 8.73
N LEU A 101 12.28 -5.20 7.72
CA LEU A 101 11.30 -6.26 7.86
C LEU A 101 12.00 -7.59 8.19
N PRO A 102 11.59 -8.32 9.24
CA PRO A 102 12.10 -9.65 9.51
C PRO A 102 11.57 -10.66 8.47
N GLU A 103 12.10 -11.89 8.48
CA GLU A 103 11.58 -12.93 7.57
C GLU A 103 10.10 -13.23 7.86
N GLU A 104 9.38 -13.76 6.86
CA GLU A 104 7.95 -14.01 6.99
C GLU A 104 7.64 -14.95 8.18
N GLY A 105 6.74 -14.52 9.07
CA GLY A 105 6.37 -15.26 10.27
C GLY A 105 7.30 -15.09 11.48
N GLU A 106 8.42 -14.38 11.32
CA GLU A 106 9.26 -13.98 12.43
C GLU A 106 8.67 -12.82 13.25
N TRP A 107 9.24 -12.60 14.44
CA TRP A 107 8.81 -11.54 15.33
C TRP A 107 9.42 -10.20 14.93
N LEU A 108 8.56 -9.22 14.70
CA LEU A 108 8.89 -7.81 14.62
C LEU A 108 8.89 -7.21 16.03
N ASP A 109 9.99 -6.59 16.44
CA ASP A 109 10.08 -5.86 17.70
C ASP A 109 9.40 -4.48 17.57
N LEU A 110 8.47 -4.19 18.48
CA LEU A 110 7.74 -2.93 18.58
C LEU A 110 8.18 -2.12 19.83
N GLY A 111 9.27 -2.53 20.49
CA GLY A 111 9.81 -1.87 21.68
C GLY A 111 8.87 -2.02 22.89
N ALA A 112 8.49 -0.89 23.50
CA ALA A 112 7.63 -0.90 24.69
C ALA A 112 6.22 -1.46 24.43
N ALA A 113 5.78 -1.45 23.17
CA ALA A 113 4.52 -2.04 22.74
C ALA A 113 4.56 -3.59 22.63
N GLY A 114 5.73 -4.21 22.79
CA GLY A 114 5.91 -5.66 22.69
C GLY A 114 6.41 -6.08 21.31
N ARG A 115 5.84 -7.14 20.75
CA ARG A 115 6.25 -7.69 19.45
C ARG A 115 5.07 -8.16 18.63
N ALA A 116 5.20 -8.17 17.31
CA ALA A 116 4.17 -8.61 16.39
C ALA A 116 4.67 -9.66 15.41
N ARG A 117 3.77 -10.52 14.92
CA ARG A 117 4.00 -11.35 13.74
C ARG A 117 3.12 -10.86 12.61
N LEU A 118 3.74 -10.66 11.46
CA LEU A 118 3.07 -10.20 10.25
C LEU A 118 3.12 -11.27 9.16
N ARG A 119 2.17 -11.20 8.25
CA ARG A 119 2.19 -11.90 6.96
C ARG A 119 1.66 -10.99 5.86
N PRO A 120 1.99 -11.25 4.59
CA PRO A 120 1.30 -10.63 3.48
C PRO A 120 -0.21 -10.89 3.58
N TRP A 121 -1.02 -9.89 3.26
CA TRP A 121 -2.45 -10.10 3.09
C TRP A 121 -2.74 -10.87 1.80
N SER A 122 -3.83 -11.63 1.80
CA SER A 122 -4.33 -12.26 0.58
C SER A 122 -5.06 -11.25 -0.31
N GLU A 123 -5.14 -11.51 -1.61
CA GLU A 123 -5.96 -10.72 -2.56
C GLU A 123 -7.41 -10.56 -2.09
N ARG A 124 -8.00 -11.60 -1.48
CA ARG A 124 -9.35 -11.50 -0.90
C ARG A 124 -9.42 -10.45 0.22
N GLN A 125 -8.42 -10.39 1.09
CA GLN A 125 -8.36 -9.38 2.16
C GLN A 125 -8.13 -7.98 1.59
N ARG A 126 -7.28 -7.84 0.56
CA ARG A 126 -7.08 -6.59 -0.17
C ARG A 126 -8.38 -6.06 -0.78
N PHE A 127 -9.12 -6.90 -1.52
CA PHE A 127 -10.42 -6.50 -2.09
C PHE A 127 -11.44 -6.14 -1.00
N SER A 128 -11.44 -6.87 0.12
CA SER A 128 -12.30 -6.55 1.26
C SER A 128 -11.97 -5.18 1.87
N ALA A 129 -10.67 -4.88 2.05
CA ALA A 129 -10.22 -3.59 2.55
C ALA A 129 -10.53 -2.46 1.56
N LEU A 130 -10.33 -2.69 0.26
CA LEU A 130 -10.69 -1.73 -0.79
C LEU A 130 -12.19 -1.45 -0.79
N SER A 131 -13.03 -2.49 -0.73
CA SER A 131 -14.48 -2.32 -0.70
C SER A 131 -14.95 -1.58 0.54
N ALA A 132 -14.29 -1.75 1.69
CA ALA A 132 -14.61 -1.02 2.91
C ALA A 132 -14.12 0.45 2.88
N ALA A 133 -13.05 0.71 2.14
CA ALA A 133 -12.46 2.03 1.96
C ALA A 133 -13.18 2.88 0.91
N LEU A 134 -13.95 2.27 0.02
CA LEU A 134 -14.78 2.99 -0.95
C LEU A 134 -16.11 3.39 -0.32
N SER A 135 -16.46 4.67 -0.44
CA SER A 135 -17.73 5.22 0.04
C SER A 135 -18.34 6.12 -1.03
N GLY A 136 -19.66 6.26 -1.06
CA GLY A 136 -20.39 7.02 -2.08
C GLY A 136 -21.03 6.12 -3.15
N GLU A 137 -21.91 6.71 -3.96
CA GLU A 137 -22.64 6.02 -5.04
C GLU A 137 -22.37 6.71 -6.39
N GLY A 138 -22.24 5.93 -7.45
CA GLY A 138 -22.05 6.46 -8.81
C GLY A 138 -20.74 7.25 -8.98
N ASN A 139 -20.84 8.45 -9.54
CA ASN A 139 -19.67 9.30 -9.81
C ASN A 139 -19.09 9.98 -8.54
N ASP A 140 -19.77 9.91 -7.40
CA ASP A 140 -19.32 10.50 -6.13
C ASP A 140 -18.59 9.47 -5.24
N THR A 141 -18.04 8.42 -5.86
CA THR A 141 -17.26 7.41 -5.15
C THR A 141 -15.94 8.02 -4.67
N TRP A 142 -15.71 7.98 -3.36
CA TRP A 142 -14.51 8.44 -2.69
C TRP A 142 -13.73 7.27 -2.10
N PHE A 143 -12.41 7.34 -2.20
CA PHE A 143 -11.50 6.40 -1.56
C PHE A 143 -10.97 6.96 -0.24
N ASP A 144 -11.25 6.27 0.87
CA ASP A 144 -10.68 6.56 2.19
C ASP A 144 -9.36 5.78 2.39
N PRO A 145 -8.19 6.42 2.17
CA PRO A 145 -6.90 5.75 2.28
C PRO A 145 -6.60 5.26 3.70
N VAL A 146 -7.19 5.88 4.72
CA VAL A 146 -6.93 5.52 6.12
C VAL A 146 -7.70 4.28 6.49
N THR A 147 -8.95 4.14 6.03
CA THR A 147 -9.69 2.88 6.17
C THR A 147 -9.01 1.74 5.42
N TYR A 148 -8.45 2.00 4.23
CA TYR A 148 -7.67 1.01 3.49
C TYR A 148 -6.40 0.59 4.24
N LEU A 149 -5.64 1.55 4.78
CA LEU A 149 -4.42 1.30 5.56
C LEU A 149 -4.72 0.53 6.86
N ASP A 150 -5.77 0.90 7.60
CA ASP A 150 -6.19 0.16 8.80
C ASP A 150 -6.59 -1.28 8.46
N GLY A 151 -7.32 -1.46 7.35
CA GLY A 151 -7.66 -2.78 6.81
C GLY A 151 -6.42 -3.61 6.47
N MET A 152 -5.38 -3.00 5.91
CA MET A 152 -4.11 -3.64 5.59
C MET A 152 -3.38 -4.10 6.85
N VAL A 153 -3.27 -3.25 7.87
CA VAL A 153 -2.66 -3.59 9.16
C VAL A 153 -3.39 -4.77 9.81
N ARG A 154 -4.72 -4.67 9.93
CA ARG A 154 -5.53 -5.71 10.56
C ARG A 154 -5.50 -7.04 9.80
N ALA A 155 -5.41 -7.02 8.47
CA ALA A 155 -5.31 -8.23 7.66
C ALA A 155 -3.93 -8.91 7.76
N SER A 156 -2.88 -8.11 7.94
CA SER A 156 -1.47 -8.56 7.96
C SER A 156 -1.02 -8.99 9.36
N LEU A 157 -1.58 -8.40 10.41
CA LEU A 157 -1.27 -8.71 11.81
C LEU A 157 -1.80 -10.10 12.21
N GLN A 158 -0.91 -11.07 12.40
CA GLN A 158 -1.27 -12.41 12.87
C GLN A 158 -1.38 -12.47 14.39
N VAL A 159 -0.38 -11.92 15.07
CA VAL A 159 -0.25 -11.95 16.54
C VAL A 159 0.34 -10.63 16.99
N LEU A 160 -0.25 -10.05 18.03
CA LEU A 160 0.34 -8.97 18.82
C LEU A 160 0.58 -9.50 20.23
N ASP A 161 1.84 -9.64 20.61
CA ASP A 161 2.29 -10.10 21.92
C ASP A 161 2.89 -8.92 22.67
N GLY A 162 2.06 -8.25 23.45
CA GLY A 162 2.40 -7.03 24.16
C GLY A 162 1.37 -6.68 25.22
N PRO A 163 1.68 -5.71 26.10
CA PRO A 163 0.80 -5.33 27.20
C PRO A 163 -0.45 -4.54 26.77
N GLN A 164 -0.46 -3.99 25.55
CA GLN A 164 -1.50 -3.11 25.04
C GLN A 164 -2.18 -3.71 23.80
N ALA A 165 -3.46 -3.38 23.62
CA ALA A 165 -4.17 -3.66 22.36
C ALA A 165 -3.64 -2.76 21.24
N LEU A 166 -3.88 -3.15 19.98
CA LEU A 166 -3.45 -2.39 18.80
C LEU A 166 -3.82 -0.90 18.88
N ASP A 167 -5.06 -0.59 19.24
CA ASP A 167 -5.57 0.78 19.28
C ASP A 167 -4.86 1.69 20.32
N ASP A 168 -4.24 1.09 21.34
CA ASP A 168 -3.53 1.77 22.43
C ASP A 168 -2.00 1.76 22.26
N MET A 169 -1.51 1.13 21.18
CA MET A 169 -0.08 1.08 20.85
C MET A 169 0.50 2.48 20.71
N ASP A 170 1.68 2.70 21.29
CA ASP A 170 2.35 4.00 21.23
C ASP A 170 2.81 4.40 19.81
N ALA A 171 3.26 5.65 19.67
CA ALA A 171 3.63 6.22 18.38
C ALA A 171 4.80 5.50 17.70
N ARG A 172 5.79 5.01 18.46
CA ARG A 172 6.94 4.28 17.90
C ARG A 172 6.52 2.91 17.42
N GLY A 173 5.78 2.17 18.24
CA GLY A 173 5.19 0.89 17.84
C GLY A 173 4.31 1.04 16.61
N THR A 174 3.50 2.10 16.56
CA THR A 174 2.64 2.44 15.42
C THR A 174 3.46 2.70 14.15
N ALA A 175 4.52 3.52 14.23
CA ALA A 175 5.37 3.83 13.08
C ALA A 175 6.06 2.58 12.53
N VAL A 176 6.62 1.75 13.41
CA VAL A 176 7.26 0.48 13.03
C VAL A 176 6.24 -0.47 12.40
N LEU A 177 5.06 -0.63 13.00
CA LEU A 177 4.01 -1.52 12.49
C LEU A 177 3.47 -1.06 11.13
N LEU A 178 3.19 0.23 10.96
CA LEU A 178 2.71 0.79 9.70
C LEU A 178 3.76 0.62 8.60
N HIS A 179 5.01 0.95 8.89
CA HIS A 179 6.11 0.76 7.95
C HIS A 179 6.27 -0.70 7.53
N ALA A 180 6.38 -1.61 8.50
CA ALA A 180 6.52 -3.03 8.22
C ALA A 180 5.32 -3.59 7.43
N THR A 181 4.10 -3.18 7.78
CA THR A 181 2.87 -3.60 7.06
C THR A 181 2.88 -3.12 5.62
N VAL A 182 3.22 -1.85 5.39
CA VAL A 182 3.29 -1.27 4.05
C VAL A 182 4.41 -1.94 3.26
N THR A 183 5.62 -2.04 3.79
CA THR A 183 6.75 -2.70 3.11
C THR A 183 6.46 -4.17 2.79
N LEU A 184 5.76 -4.89 3.66
CA LEU A 184 5.38 -6.29 3.45
C LEU A 184 4.35 -6.48 2.32
N ASN A 185 3.48 -5.49 2.09
CA ASN A 185 2.37 -5.57 1.13
C ASN A 185 2.55 -4.70 -0.11
N LEU A 186 3.51 -3.78 -0.10
CA LEU A 186 4.06 -3.22 -1.31
C LEU A 186 4.80 -4.35 -2.00
N ALA A 187 4.22 -4.85 -3.09
CA ALA A 187 5.04 -5.43 -4.14
C ALA A 187 6.15 -4.41 -4.39
N GLY A 188 7.41 -4.78 -4.17
CA GLY A 188 8.50 -3.88 -4.55
C GLY A 188 8.27 -3.41 -5.98
N ASP A 189 8.83 -2.26 -6.36
CA ASP A 189 8.84 -1.74 -7.74
C ASP A 189 9.53 -2.69 -8.76
N GLN A 190 9.48 -4.00 -8.56
CA GLN A 190 9.25 -4.90 -9.67
C GLN A 190 7.80 -4.67 -10.13
N GLU A 191 7.68 -3.74 -11.08
CA GLU A 191 6.66 -3.69 -12.13
C GLU A 191 5.75 -4.91 -12.09
N ASP A 192 4.44 -4.72 -11.94
CA ASP A 192 3.44 -5.79 -12.05
C ASP A 192 3.76 -6.67 -13.29
N PRO A 193 4.44 -7.83 -13.11
CA PRO A 193 5.03 -8.51 -14.26
C PRO A 193 3.91 -9.13 -15.09
N LEU A 194 2.70 -9.28 -14.54
CA LEU A 194 1.61 -9.92 -15.24
C LEU A 194 1.19 -9.19 -16.52
N LEU A 195 1.46 -7.89 -16.62
CA LEU A 195 1.05 -7.08 -17.77
C LEU A 195 2.22 -6.51 -18.59
N ASP A 196 3.42 -6.36 -18.01
CA ASP A 196 4.64 -5.94 -18.74
C ASP A 196 5.78 -6.99 -18.76
N GLY A 197 5.62 -8.11 -18.06
CA GLY A 197 6.65 -9.12 -17.92
C GLY A 197 6.93 -9.88 -19.21
N GLY A 198 8.18 -10.31 -19.33
CA GLY A 198 8.65 -11.21 -20.39
C GLY A 198 7.80 -12.49 -20.53
N PRO A 199 8.19 -13.41 -21.42
CA PRO A 199 7.34 -14.51 -21.90
C PRO A 199 6.61 -15.33 -20.81
N ALA A 200 7.20 -15.50 -19.62
CA ALA A 200 6.61 -16.23 -18.51
C ALA A 200 5.35 -15.57 -17.91
N ALA A 201 5.28 -14.25 -17.86
CA ALA A 201 4.14 -13.56 -17.26
C ALA A 201 2.95 -13.48 -18.21
N ARG A 202 3.22 -13.30 -19.51
CA ARG A 202 2.25 -13.50 -20.59
C ARG A 202 1.67 -14.92 -20.60
N GLU A 203 2.52 -15.92 -20.36
CA GLU A 203 2.06 -17.31 -20.22
C GLU A 203 1.12 -17.49 -19.03
N TRP A 204 1.39 -16.83 -17.90
CA TRP A 204 0.56 -16.93 -16.70
C TRP A 204 -0.77 -16.19 -16.84
N ALA A 205 -0.79 -15.02 -17.48
CA ALA A 205 -2.00 -14.31 -17.86
C ALA A 205 -2.85 -15.15 -18.84
N ALA A 206 -2.22 -15.78 -19.84
CA ALA A 206 -2.90 -16.68 -20.78
C ALA A 206 -3.51 -17.90 -20.08
N ARG A 207 -2.79 -18.53 -19.15
CA ARG A 207 -3.30 -19.65 -18.34
C ARG A 207 -4.50 -19.24 -17.48
N THR A 208 -4.43 -18.06 -16.85
CA THR A 208 -5.52 -17.52 -16.03
C THR A 208 -6.77 -17.27 -16.88
N LEU A 209 -6.63 -16.56 -18.00
CA LEU A 209 -7.74 -16.28 -18.91
C LEU A 209 -8.34 -17.56 -19.50
N ARG A 210 -7.51 -18.55 -19.86
CA ARG A 210 -7.96 -19.84 -20.38
C ARG A 210 -8.83 -20.59 -19.38
N LEU A 211 -8.46 -20.59 -18.10
CA LEU A 211 -9.25 -21.23 -17.04
C LEU A 211 -10.54 -20.46 -16.76
N CYS A 212 -10.49 -19.13 -16.76
CA CYS A 212 -11.70 -18.30 -16.64
C CYS A 212 -12.69 -18.60 -17.76
N GLN A 213 -12.22 -18.70 -19.00
CA GLN A 213 -13.07 -19.00 -20.17
C GLN A 213 -13.62 -20.43 -20.16
N ALA A 214 -12.79 -21.42 -19.83
CA ALA A 214 -13.20 -22.83 -19.90
C ALA A 214 -14.12 -23.27 -18.76
N LEU A 215 -13.94 -22.69 -17.57
CA LEU A 215 -14.65 -23.10 -16.36
C LEU A 215 -15.70 -22.08 -15.88
N GLY A 216 -15.79 -20.92 -16.53
CA GLY A 216 -16.61 -19.78 -16.08
C GLY A 216 -16.13 -19.20 -14.76
N TRP A 217 -14.85 -19.35 -14.44
CA TRP A 217 -14.25 -18.89 -13.19
C TRP A 217 -13.82 -17.43 -13.29
N THR A 218 -13.81 -16.73 -12.15
CA THR A 218 -13.19 -15.41 -12.06
C THR A 218 -11.68 -15.55 -11.86
N PRO A 219 -10.86 -14.55 -12.25
CA PRO A 219 -9.42 -14.57 -11.98
C PRO A 219 -9.09 -14.80 -10.50
N THR A 220 -9.87 -14.18 -9.61
CA THR A 220 -9.75 -14.36 -8.15
C THR A 220 -9.95 -15.82 -7.71
N ARG A 221 -10.85 -16.56 -8.38
CA ARG A 221 -11.06 -17.99 -8.09
C ARG A 221 -9.92 -18.85 -8.62
N VAL A 222 -9.34 -18.50 -9.77
CA VAL A 222 -8.14 -19.16 -10.31
C VAL A 222 -6.96 -18.96 -9.36
N TRP A 223 -6.76 -17.74 -8.87
CA TRP A 223 -5.64 -17.41 -7.97
C TRP A 223 -5.79 -17.98 -6.56
N ALA A 224 -7.04 -18.21 -6.11
CA ALA A 224 -7.31 -18.88 -4.84
C ALA A 224 -7.16 -20.40 -4.88
N THR A 225 -6.96 -20.99 -6.07
CA THR A 225 -6.87 -22.44 -6.25
C THR A 225 -5.41 -22.92 -6.13
N PRO A 226 -5.11 -24.01 -5.41
CA PRO A 226 -3.74 -24.52 -5.28
C PRO A 226 -3.08 -24.83 -6.63
N ALA A 227 -1.79 -24.51 -6.77
CA ALA A 227 -1.06 -24.62 -8.05
C ALA A 227 -1.10 -26.03 -8.67
N ALA A 228 -0.99 -27.09 -7.86
CA ALA A 228 -1.06 -28.47 -8.34
C ALA A 228 -2.44 -28.81 -8.97
N GLU A 229 -3.51 -28.20 -8.46
CA GLU A 229 -4.86 -28.36 -8.98
C GLU A 229 -5.04 -27.55 -10.27
N ILE A 230 -4.48 -26.33 -10.33
CA ILE A 230 -4.41 -25.53 -11.56
C ILE A 230 -3.69 -26.30 -12.68
N ASP A 231 -2.53 -26.89 -12.40
CA ASP A 231 -1.78 -27.69 -13.37
C ASP A 231 -2.55 -28.93 -13.83
N ARG A 232 -3.30 -29.57 -12.92
CA ARG A 232 -4.15 -30.72 -13.25
C ARG A 232 -5.29 -30.30 -14.17
N LEU A 233 -5.97 -29.20 -13.87
CA LEU A 233 -7.05 -28.65 -14.69
C LEU A 233 -6.55 -28.26 -16.08
N LEU A 234 -5.39 -27.61 -16.17
CA LEU A 234 -4.77 -27.26 -17.45
C LEU A 234 -4.46 -28.51 -18.28
N ARG A 235 -3.85 -29.55 -17.67
CA ARG A 235 -3.60 -30.83 -18.36
C ARG A 235 -4.91 -31.49 -18.84
N MET A 236 -5.98 -31.42 -18.06
CA MET A 236 -7.28 -31.95 -18.48
C MET A 236 -7.88 -31.16 -19.65
N LEU A 237 -7.72 -29.83 -19.65
CA LEU A 237 -8.14 -28.98 -20.77
C LEU A 237 -7.32 -29.25 -22.04
N ASP A 238 -6.05 -29.62 -21.92
CA ASP A 238 -5.21 -30.00 -23.07
C ASP A 238 -5.67 -31.31 -23.71
N VAL A 239 -6.14 -32.28 -22.92
CA VAL A 239 -6.71 -33.56 -23.44
C VAL A 239 -7.99 -33.32 -24.25
N LEU A 240 -8.75 -32.27 -23.93
CA LEU A 240 -10.01 -31.94 -24.59
C LEU A 240 -9.84 -31.06 -25.84
N GLN A 241 -8.64 -30.52 -26.10
CA GLN A 241 -8.41 -29.70 -27.28
C GLN A 241 -8.26 -30.56 -28.55
N PRO A 242 -9.03 -30.29 -29.62
CA PRO A 242 -8.80 -30.92 -30.91
C PRO A 242 -7.43 -30.48 -31.47
N PRO A 243 -6.72 -31.35 -32.22
CA PRO A 243 -5.42 -31.01 -32.78
C PRO A 243 -5.54 -29.75 -33.67
N PRO A 244 -4.54 -28.85 -33.66
CA PRO A 244 -4.59 -27.61 -34.43
C PRO A 244 -4.77 -27.95 -35.91
N ARG A 245 -5.85 -27.43 -36.51
CA ARG A 245 -6.06 -27.55 -37.97
C ARG A 245 -4.92 -26.80 -38.66
N PRO A 246 -4.28 -27.38 -39.69
CA PRO A 246 -3.23 -26.69 -40.43
C PRO A 246 -3.77 -25.36 -40.95
N ALA A 247 -3.06 -24.26 -40.65
CA ALA A 247 -3.44 -22.93 -41.09
C ALA A 247 -3.53 -22.92 -42.62
N ARG A 248 -4.72 -22.64 -43.15
CA ARG A 248 -4.93 -22.48 -44.59
C ARG A 248 -4.25 -21.17 -45.00
N ALA A 249 -3.41 -21.22 -46.04
CA ALA A 249 -2.79 -20.02 -46.59
C ALA A 249 -3.88 -18.98 -46.91
N PRO A 250 -3.71 -17.71 -46.49
CA PRO A 250 -4.69 -16.66 -46.71
C PRO A 250 -4.94 -16.51 -48.21
N ARG A 251 -6.21 -16.49 -48.62
CA ARG A 251 -6.61 -16.32 -50.01
C ARG A 251 -7.02 -14.88 -50.24
N LEU A 252 -6.74 -14.33 -51.42
CA LEU A 252 -7.16 -12.99 -51.80
C LEU A 252 -8.69 -12.76 -51.68
N SER A 253 -9.50 -13.82 -51.64
CA SER A 253 -10.94 -13.77 -51.38
C SER A 253 -11.31 -13.31 -49.96
N ASP A 254 -10.36 -13.30 -49.03
CA ASP A 254 -10.60 -13.03 -47.61
C ASP A 254 -10.48 -11.52 -47.28
N HIS A 255 -10.15 -10.68 -48.26
CA HIS A 255 -10.01 -9.22 -48.14
C HIS A 255 -10.87 -8.50 -49.22
N PRO A 256 -12.09 -8.04 -48.89
CA PRO A 256 -13.02 -7.44 -49.87
C PRO A 256 -12.60 -6.06 -50.40
N ASP A 257 -11.55 -5.49 -49.84
CA ASP A 257 -10.96 -4.18 -50.11
C ASP A 257 -9.59 -4.27 -50.80
N ALA A 258 -9.13 -5.47 -51.17
CA ALA A 258 -7.88 -5.65 -51.89
C ALA A 258 -8.01 -5.25 -53.37
N THR A 259 -7.41 -4.13 -53.75
CA THR A 259 -7.27 -3.69 -55.14
C THR A 259 -6.07 -4.38 -55.80
N VAL A 260 -6.30 -5.18 -56.85
CA VAL A 260 -5.22 -5.78 -57.65
C VAL A 260 -4.64 -4.73 -58.58
N ILE A 261 -3.39 -4.33 -58.36
CA ILE A 261 -2.64 -3.48 -59.29
C ILE A 261 -1.97 -4.39 -60.33
N HIS A 262 -2.49 -4.42 -61.54
CA HIS A 262 -1.79 -5.00 -62.68
C HIS A 262 -0.68 -4.03 -63.12
N ILE A 263 0.57 -4.45 -62.97
CA ILE A 263 1.71 -3.78 -63.60
C ILE A 263 1.97 -4.55 -64.90
N GLU A 264 1.63 -3.95 -66.03
CA GLU A 264 2.05 -4.47 -67.34
C GLU A 264 3.54 -4.16 -67.51
N ASP A 265 4.37 -5.20 -67.59
CA ASP A 265 5.77 -5.06 -67.98
C ASP A 265 5.82 -4.65 -69.46
N ASP A 266 6.10 -3.37 -69.71
CA ASP A 266 6.36 -2.85 -71.05
C ASP A 266 7.60 -3.58 -71.62
N PRO A 267 7.48 -4.30 -72.76
CA PRO A 267 8.58 -5.11 -73.27
C PRO A 267 9.77 -4.21 -73.69
N PRO A 268 11.02 -4.63 -73.45
CA PRO A 268 12.19 -3.81 -73.72
C PRO A 268 12.28 -3.50 -75.22
N ARG A 269 12.33 -2.19 -75.56
CA ARG A 269 12.67 -1.71 -76.91
C ARG A 269 13.99 -2.32 -77.37
N ALA A 270 13.93 -3.15 -78.40
CA ALA A 270 15.11 -3.52 -79.18
C ALA A 270 15.51 -2.32 -80.09
N ALA A 271 16.77 -1.91 -80.00
CA ALA A 271 17.45 -1.03 -80.97
C ALA A 271 18.30 -1.91 -81.91
N PRO A 272 18.68 -1.48 -83.12
CA PRO A 272 18.70 -0.11 -83.67
C PRO A 272 17.66 0.22 -84.74
#